data_AF-A0A964TTD2-F1
#
_entry.id   AF-A0A964TTD2-F1
#
_cell.length_a   1.000
_cell.length_b   1.000
_cell.length_c   1.000
_cell.angle_alpha   90.00
_cell.angle_beta   90.00
_cell.angle_gamma   90.00
#
_symmetry.space_group_name_H-M   'P 1'
#
loop_
_entity.id
_entity.type
_entity.pdbx_description
1 polymer ?
#
loop_
_entity_poly.entity_id
_entity_poly.type
_entity_poly.pdbx_seq_one_letter_code
_entity_poly.pdbx_strand_id
1 'polypeptide(L)' 'MYVCVCNAVTERTIRGLVADGYHSLNEIQALTGCSDSCGRCREHAEAVIEASLARPSRPTLPVLGLSDDLPMPSTA' A
#
# COMPACT_ATOMS: atom_id res chain seq x y z
N MET A 1 -10.87 10.16 2.51
CA MET A 1 -11.07 11.33 3.39
C MET A 1 -9.78 12.16 3.43
N TYR A 2 -9.83 13.43 3.84
CA TYR A 2 -8.62 14.20 4.17
C TYR A 2 -8.02 13.71 5.48
N VAL A 3 -6.72 13.45 5.47
CA VAL A 3 -5.94 13.11 6.67
C VAL A 3 -5.27 14.36 7.21
N CYS A 4 -4.62 15.15 6.34
CA CYS A 4 -4.02 16.44 6.72
C CYS A 4 -4.72 17.58 5.98
N VAL A 5 -5.39 18.47 6.73
CA VAL A 5 -6.07 19.64 6.14
C VAL A 5 -5.06 20.74 5.77
N CYS A 6 -4.01 20.94 6.57
CA CYS A 6 -3.00 21.97 6.33
C CYS A 6 -2.33 21.82 4.96
N ASN A 7 -2.00 20.58 4.58
CA ASN A 7 -1.26 20.25 3.37
C ASN A 7 -2.10 19.45 2.36
N ALA A 8 -3.43 19.46 2.52
CA ALA A 8 -4.39 18.80 1.64
C ALA A 8 -4.08 17.31 1.33
N VAL A 9 -3.53 16.58 2.31
CA VAL A 9 -3.18 15.16 2.14
C VAL A 9 -4.39 14.28 2.42
N THR A 10 -4.68 13.34 1.53
CA THR A 10 -5.82 12.42 1.65
C THR A 10 -5.39 11.02 2.02
N GLU A 11 -6.31 10.20 2.53
CA GLU A 11 -6.06 8.76 2.73
C GLU A 11 -5.61 8.07 1.44
N ARG A 12 -6.16 8.49 0.29
CA ARG A 12 -5.79 7.93 -1.01
C ARG A 12 -4.33 8.24 -1.34
N THR A 13 -3.87 9.44 -1.03
CA THR A 13 -2.48 9.85 -1.19
C THR A 13 -1.57 8.97 -0.32
N ILE A 14 -1.89 8.82 0.97
CA ILE A 14 -1.09 8.00 1.90
C ILE A 14 -1.05 6.54 1.44
N ARG A 15 -2.20 5.96 1.09
CA ARG A 15 -2.28 4.57 0.59
C ARG A 15 -1.49 4.36 -0.70
N GLY A 16 -1.49 5.33 -1.61
CA GLY A 16 -0.69 5.30 -2.83
C GLY A 16 0.81 5.26 -2.51
N LEU A 17 1.27 6.17 -1.65
CA LEU A 17 2.66 6.21 -1.23
C LEU A 17 3.10 4.93 -0.49
N VAL A 18 2.22 4.36 0.34
CA VAL A 18 2.51 3.05 0.97
C VAL A 18 2.62 1.94 -0.07
N ALA A 19 1.76 1.93 -1.09
CA ALA A 19 1.87 0.98 -2.20
C ALA A 19 3.15 1.18 -3.03
N ASP A 20 3.66 2.41 -3.10
CA ASP A 20 4.92 2.76 -3.78
C ASP A 20 6.17 2.48 -2.92
N GLY A 21 6.01 1.99 -1.68
CA GLY A 21 7.10 1.55 -0.81
C GLY A 21 7.46 2.49 0.35
N TYR A 22 6.70 3.57 0.56
CA TYR A 22 6.92 4.48 1.69
C TYR A 22 6.16 3.99 2.92
N HIS A 23 6.87 3.47 3.91
CA HIS A 23 6.28 2.72 5.02
C HIS A 23 6.30 3.48 6.35
N SER A 24 6.88 4.67 6.40
CA SER A 24 6.98 5.49 7.61
C SER A 24 6.36 6.86 7.46
N LEU A 25 5.82 7.41 8.55
CA LEU A 25 5.29 8.78 8.56
C LEU A 25 6.36 9.79 8.14
N ASN A 26 7.61 9.63 8.57
CA ASN A 26 8.69 10.56 8.25
C ASN A 26 8.95 10.64 6.72
N GLU A 27 8.90 9.51 6.02
CA GLU A 27 9.05 9.46 4.56
C GLU A 27 7.87 10.17 3.87
N ILE A 28 6.65 9.89 4.30
CA ILE A 28 5.44 10.49 3.75
C ILE A 28 5.36 11.99 4.08
N GLN A 29 5.81 12.40 5.27
CA GLN A 29 5.93 13.79 5.68
C GLN A 29 6.92 14.54 4.78
N ALA A 30 8.10 13.98 4.51
CA ALA A 30 9.09 14.60 3.65
C ALA A 30 8.57 14.84 2.21
N LEU A 31 7.68 13.98 1.72
CA LEU A 31 7.10 14.09 0.37
C LEU A 31 5.89 15.02 0.28
N THR A 32 5.07 15.06 1.32
CA THR A 32 3.72 15.68 1.26
C THR A 32 3.51 16.82 2.24
N GLY A 33 4.43 17.01 3.18
CA GLY A 33 4.25 17.87 4.35
C GLY A 33 3.24 17.33 5.37
N CYS A 34 2.71 16.10 5.22
CA CYS A 34 1.75 15.55 6.18
C CYS A 34 2.33 15.62 7.61
N SER A 35 1.55 16.16 8.56
CA SER A 35 1.96 16.37 9.96
C SER A 35 3.03 17.44 10.23
N ASP A 36 3.50 18.17 9.23
CA ASP A 36 4.60 19.14 9.39
C ASP A 36 4.17 20.53 9.91
N SER A 37 2.93 20.95 9.61
CA SER A 37 2.46 22.29 9.96
C SER A 37 1.89 22.40 11.38
N CYS A 38 0.76 21.74 11.65
CA CYS A 38 0.09 21.81 12.96
C CYS A 38 0.21 20.53 13.79
N GLY A 39 0.73 19.44 13.21
CA GLY A 39 0.92 18.14 13.87
C GLY A 39 -0.36 17.37 14.24
N ARG A 40 -1.55 17.97 14.20
CA ARG A 40 -2.80 17.35 14.71
C ARG A 40 -3.23 16.07 14.01
N CYS A 41 -2.78 15.86 12.77
CA CYS A 41 -3.10 14.67 11.99
C CYS A 41 -2.15 13.49 12.24
N ARG A 42 -1.11 13.65 13.08
CA ARG A 42 -0.02 12.67 13.22
C ARG A 42 -0.50 11.26 13.53
N GLU A 43 -1.24 11.09 14.61
CA GLU A 43 -1.74 9.78 15.05
C GLU A 43 -2.68 9.16 14.01
N HIS A 44 -3.52 9.97 13.36
CA HIS A 44 -4.41 9.50 12.31
C HIS A 44 -3.63 9.08 11.05
N ALA A 45 -2.60 9.83 10.66
CA ALA A 45 -1.74 9.50 9.53
C ALA A 45 -0.97 8.19 9.77
N GLU A 46 -0.39 8.01 10.96
CA GLU A 46 0.27 6.76 11.39
C GLU A 46 -0.70 5.57 11.31
N ALA A 47 -1.92 5.71 11.85
CA ALA A 47 -2.92 4.66 11.77
C ALA A 47 -3.31 4.29 10.33
N VAL A 48 -3.40 5.27 9.42
CA VAL A 48 -3.67 5.01 7.99
C VAL A 48 -2.50 4.27 7.34
N ILE A 49 -1.26 4.62 7.68
CA ILE A 49 -0.05 3.92 7.18
C ILE A 49 -0.05 2.47 7.66
N GLU A 50 -0.21 2.24 8.96
CA GLU A 50 -0.26 0.90 9.56
C GLU A 50 -1.37 0.04 8.97
N ALA A 51 -2.58 0.60 8.84
CA ALA A 51 -3.71 -0.11 8.21
C ALA A 51 -3.45 -0.46 6.74
N SER A 52 -2.67 0.39 6.03
CA SER A 52 -2.31 0.14 4.64
C SER A 52 -1.26 -0.98 4.51
N LEU A 53 -0.31 -1.04 5.44
CA LEU A 53 0.70 -2.11 5.52
C LEU A 53 0.10 -3.45 5.94
N ALA A 54 -0.85 -3.43 6.88
CA ALA A 54 -1.52 -4.63 7.38
C ALA A 54 -2.45 -5.28 6.33
N ARG A 55 -2.86 -4.51 5.31
CA ARG A 55 -3.67 -5.04 4.20
C ARG A 55 -2.72 -5.50 3.10
N PRO A 56 -2.46 -6.81 2.95
CA PRO A 56 -1.65 -7.28 1.84
C PRO A 56 -2.30 -6.82 0.54
N SER A 57 -1.61 -5.97 -0.21
CA SER A 57 -1.97 -5.70 -1.59
C SER A 57 -1.97 -7.06 -2.27
N ARG A 58 -3.13 -7.52 -2.72
CA ARG A 58 -3.22 -8.75 -3.52
C ARG A 58 -2.22 -8.56 -4.66
N PRO A 59 -1.16 -9.37 -4.74
CA PRO A 59 -0.25 -9.23 -5.86
C PRO A 59 -1.09 -9.52 -7.10
N THR A 60 -1.02 -8.62 -8.09
CA THR A 60 -1.54 -8.88 -9.43
C THR A 60 -0.55 -9.89 -10.05
N LEU A 61 -0.58 -11.13 -9.57
CA LEU A 61 0.07 -12.22 -10.27
C LEU A 61 -0.77 -12.49 -11.53
N PRO A 62 -0.16 -12.59 -12.71
CA PRO A 62 -0.85 -13.22 -13.83
C PRO A 62 -1.12 -14.65 -13.38
N VAL A 63 -2.38 -15.09 -13.46
CA VAL A 63 -2.72 -16.50 -13.32
C VAL A 63 -1.99 -17.22 -14.47
N LEU A 64 -0.78 -17.74 -14.21
CA LEU A 64 -0.15 -18.68 -15.11
C LEU A 64 -0.94 -19.98 -14.98
N GLY A 65 -1.62 -20.34 -16.07
CA GLY A 65 -2.38 -21.58 -16.20
C GLY A 65 -1.51 -22.80 -15.90
N LEU A 66 -1.98 -23.62 -14.98
CA LEU A 66 -1.51 -24.99 -14.84
C LEU A 66 -2.24 -25.83 -15.89
N SER A 67 -1.66 -25.92 -17.08
CA SER A 67 -1.87 -27.09 -17.93
C SER A 67 -1.16 -28.25 -17.25
N ASP A 68 -1.91 -29.06 -16.51
CA ASP A 68 -1.39 -30.30 -15.92
C ASP A 68 -1.38 -31.37 -17.02
N ASP A 69 -0.17 -31.69 -17.45
CA ASP A 69 0.26 -32.85 -18.23
C ASP A 69 -0.55 -34.11 -17.94
N LEU A 70 -1.29 -34.61 -18.94
CA LEU A 70 -1.78 -35.99 -18.90
C LEU A 70 -0.63 -36.94 -19.30
N PRO A 71 -0.25 -37.90 -18.45
CA PRO A 71 0.87 -38.81 -18.73
C PRO A 71 0.55 -39.76 -19.89
N MET A 72 1.50 -39.90 -20.81
CA MET A 72 1.53 -40.96 -21.82
C MET A 72 1.63 -42.34 -21.15
N PRO A 73 0.73 -43.31 -21.44
CA PRO A 73 1.04 -44.71 -21.20
C PRO A 73 1.84 -45.24 -22.39
N SER A 74 3.16 -45.31 -22.20
CA SER A 74 4.01 -46.24 -22.95
C SER A 74 3.78 -47.64 -22.38
N THR A 75 3.25 -48.58 -23.17
CA THR A 75 3.70 -50.00 -23.26
C THR A 75 2.74 -50.84 -24.12
N ALA A 76 3.32 -51.45 -25.16
CA ALA A 76 2.90 -52.59 -26.00
C ALA A 76 1.84 -52.36 -27.10
#